data_AF-A0A4W5RLR9-F1
#
_entry.id   AF-A0A4W5RLR9-F1
#
_cell.length_a   1.000
_cell.length_b   1.000
_cell.length_c   1.000
_cell.angle_alpha   90.00
_cell.angle_beta   90.00
_cell.angle_gamma   90.00
#
_symmetry.space_group_name_H-M   'P 1'
#
loop_
_entity.id
_entity.type
_entity.pdbx_description
1 polymer ?
#
loop_
_entity_poly.entity_id
_entity_poly.type
_entity_poly.pdbx_seq_one_letter_code
_entity_poly.pdbx_strand_id
1 'polypeptide(L)'
;ASHSVRLDVFLETLGVSQSTLNGLPPHLGLPVAVTCYWLRHAHPRPDRPLLQALLLGLVYGELCIKKKRQREEGPVLERLRGLIQRGARSLDLGVAHAYSQWQCCMRDGLDLNQLLCLPLPEPQCAWLYKGTLVHQLVAELRRGVTPDSLLMEDSSSGQLYRAMLGAILNSQETETTGQPDGPSADSGAGGRRF
;
A
#
# COMPACT_ATOMS: atom_id res chain seq x y z
N ALA A 1 -17.74 21.92 5.23
CA ALA A 1 -17.02 21.79 3.95
C ALA A 1 -17.78 20.82 3.03
N SER A 2 -17.73 21.02 1.71
CA SER A 2 -18.33 20.08 0.74
C SER A 2 -17.59 18.73 0.75
N HIS A 3 -18.21 17.68 0.22
CA HIS A 3 -17.56 16.37 0.12
C HIS A 3 -16.23 16.45 -0.64
N SER A 4 -16.20 17.16 -1.77
CA SER A 4 -14.98 17.34 -2.58
C SER A 4 -13.85 17.95 -1.75
N VAL A 5 -14.12 19.06 -1.04
CA VAL A 5 -13.10 19.73 -0.22
C VAL A 5 -12.54 18.80 0.87
N ARG A 6 -13.39 17.98 1.50
CA ARG A 6 -12.93 17.02 2.52
C ARG A 6 -12.07 15.92 1.93
N LEU A 7 -12.41 15.45 0.72
CA LEU A 7 -11.62 14.47 0.00
C LEU A 7 -10.28 15.06 -0.45
N ASP A 8 -10.28 16.29 -0.95
CA ASP A 8 -9.06 16.99 -1.37
C ASP A 8 -8.11 17.16 -0.18
N VAL A 9 -8.62 17.62 0.98
CA VAL A 9 -7.83 17.73 2.21
C VAL A 9 -7.28 16.37 2.65
N PHE A 10 -8.07 15.30 2.60
CA PHE A 10 -7.63 13.96 2.95
C PHE A 10 -6.48 13.49 2.05
N LEU A 11 -6.66 13.64 0.73
CA LEU A 11 -5.70 13.21 -0.29
C LEU A 11 -4.41 14.05 -0.25
N GLU A 12 -4.52 15.37 -0.08
CA GLU A 12 -3.39 16.28 0.09
C GLU A 12 -2.59 15.96 1.35
N THR A 13 -3.26 15.67 2.47
CA THR A 13 -2.60 15.27 3.73
C THR A 13 -1.77 14.00 3.56
N LEU A 14 -2.27 13.04 2.80
CA LEU A 14 -1.54 11.82 2.48
C LEU A 14 -0.57 11.99 1.31
N GLY A 15 -0.57 13.15 0.62
CA GLY A 15 0.20 13.43 -0.58
C GLY A 15 -0.12 12.49 -1.74
N VAL A 16 -1.39 12.18 -1.97
CA VAL A 16 -1.84 11.25 -3.02
C VAL A 16 -2.80 11.97 -3.97
N SER A 17 -2.63 11.78 -5.27
CA SER A 17 -3.56 12.34 -6.26
C SER A 17 -4.83 11.51 -6.37
N GLN A 18 -5.97 12.13 -6.70
CA GLN A 18 -7.22 11.40 -6.91
C GLN A 18 -7.10 10.36 -8.05
N SER A 19 -6.28 10.62 -9.06
CA SER A 19 -6.05 9.70 -10.18
C SER A 19 -5.41 8.38 -9.75
N THR A 20 -4.64 8.38 -8.66
CA THR A 20 -4.09 7.15 -8.05
C THR A 20 -5.21 6.19 -7.63
N LEU A 21 -6.38 6.70 -7.25
CA LEU A 21 -7.49 5.88 -6.75
C LEU A 21 -8.47 5.46 -7.86
N ASN A 22 -8.31 5.98 -9.07
CA ASN A 22 -9.22 5.70 -10.18
C ASN A 22 -9.16 4.23 -10.59
N GLY A 23 -10.32 3.58 -10.71
CA GLY A 23 -10.43 2.18 -11.11
C GLY A 23 -10.21 1.17 -9.98
N LEU A 24 -9.92 1.63 -8.76
CA LEU A 24 -9.88 0.76 -7.58
C LEU A 24 -11.29 0.58 -6.98
N PRO A 25 -11.58 -0.57 -6.34
CA PRO A 25 -12.74 -0.69 -5.49
C PRO A 25 -12.79 0.43 -4.43
N PRO A 26 -13.93 1.11 -4.20
CA PRO A 26 -13.97 2.33 -3.40
C PRO A 26 -13.40 2.20 -1.98
N HIS A 27 -13.65 1.08 -1.31
CA HIS A 27 -13.15 0.80 0.04
C HIS A 27 -11.65 0.44 0.09
N LEU A 28 -11.01 0.22 -1.06
CA LEU A 28 -9.55 0.07 -1.16
C LEU A 28 -8.83 1.39 -1.41
N GLY A 29 -9.55 2.47 -1.70
CA GLY A 29 -8.95 3.79 -1.92
C GLY A 29 -8.14 4.28 -0.71
N LEU A 30 -8.74 4.19 0.48
CA LEU A 30 -8.10 4.59 1.74
C LEU A 30 -6.82 3.77 2.05
N PRO A 31 -6.85 2.42 2.09
CA PRO A 31 -5.62 1.66 2.38
C PRO A 31 -4.54 1.83 1.31
N VAL A 32 -4.89 2.06 0.05
CA VAL A 32 -3.91 2.38 -1.00
C VAL A 32 -3.28 3.76 -0.80
N ALA A 33 -4.08 4.77 -0.47
CA ALA A 33 -3.56 6.12 -0.18
C ALA A 33 -2.62 6.11 1.03
N VAL A 34 -3.02 5.43 2.12
CA VAL A 34 -2.18 5.21 3.30
C VAL A 34 -0.89 4.48 2.94
N THR A 35 -0.96 3.48 2.07
CA THR A 35 0.23 2.73 1.65
C THR A 35 1.20 3.62 0.88
N CYS A 36 0.71 4.55 0.05
CA CYS A 36 1.56 5.54 -0.62
C CYS A 36 2.28 6.47 0.37
N TYR A 37 1.56 6.95 1.39
CA TYR A 37 2.13 7.75 2.47
C TYR A 37 3.19 6.96 3.26
N TRP A 38 2.84 5.75 3.70
CA TRP A 38 3.74 4.88 4.45
C TRP A 38 5.04 4.59 3.68
N LEU A 39 4.98 4.28 2.37
CA LEU A 39 6.18 4.03 1.56
C LEU A 39 7.15 5.21 1.51
N ARG A 40 6.65 6.45 1.60
CA ARG A 40 7.46 7.67 1.58
C ARG A 40 8.08 8.00 2.92
N HIS A 41 7.37 7.71 4.01
CA HIS A 41 7.74 8.16 5.35
C HIS A 41 8.27 7.05 6.27
N ALA A 42 8.15 5.78 5.88
CA ALA A 42 8.60 4.66 6.69
C ALA A 42 10.13 4.62 6.86
N HIS A 43 10.57 4.28 8.07
CA HIS A 43 11.98 4.11 8.39
C HIS A 43 12.23 2.85 9.24
N PRO A 44 13.04 1.88 8.77
CA PRO A 44 13.69 1.81 7.46
C PRO A 44 12.69 1.71 6.29
N ARG A 45 13.12 2.09 5.09
CA ARG A 45 12.28 2.00 3.89
C ARG A 45 11.89 0.53 3.64
N PRO A 46 10.59 0.22 3.50
CA PRO A 46 10.14 -1.14 3.23
C PRO A 46 10.63 -1.64 1.88
N ASP A 47 10.99 -2.92 1.82
CA ASP A 47 11.42 -3.56 0.58
C ASP A 47 10.23 -3.91 -0.34
N ARG A 48 10.53 -4.20 -1.61
CA ARG A 48 9.51 -4.57 -2.61
C ARG A 48 8.70 -5.82 -2.19
N PRO A 49 9.30 -6.91 -1.68
CA PRO A 49 8.56 -8.06 -1.18
C PRO A 49 7.53 -7.70 -0.10
N LEU A 50 7.86 -6.80 0.84
CA LEU A 50 6.92 -6.36 1.87
C LEU A 50 5.73 -5.59 1.29
N LEU A 51 5.98 -4.67 0.36
CA LEU A 51 4.89 -3.99 -0.36
C LEU A 51 3.99 -4.99 -1.08
N GLN A 52 4.56 -5.93 -1.83
CA GLN A 52 3.81 -6.94 -2.56
C GLN A 52 2.98 -7.83 -1.61
N ALA A 53 3.56 -8.23 -0.47
CA ALA A 53 2.87 -9.00 0.56
C ALA A 53 1.68 -8.24 1.16
N LEU A 54 1.83 -6.94 1.42
CA LEU A 54 0.74 -6.08 1.89
C LEU A 54 -0.41 -6.01 0.88
N LEU A 55 -0.11 -5.79 -0.40
CA LEU A 55 -1.12 -5.75 -1.45
C LEU A 55 -1.82 -7.09 -1.65
N LEU A 56 -1.09 -8.20 -1.56
CA LEU A 56 -1.67 -9.55 -1.55
C LEU A 56 -2.57 -9.78 -0.33
N GLY A 57 -2.24 -9.19 0.82
CA GLY A 57 -3.12 -9.15 1.99
C GLY A 57 -4.43 -8.40 1.75
N LEU A 58 -4.39 -7.27 1.01
CA LEU A 58 -5.60 -6.55 0.60
C LEU A 58 -6.46 -7.38 -0.36
N VAL A 59 -5.84 -8.03 -1.35
CA VAL A 59 -6.54 -8.97 -2.26
C VAL A 59 -7.19 -10.12 -1.49
N TYR A 60 -6.49 -10.69 -0.52
CA TYR A 60 -7.05 -11.71 0.36
C TYR A 60 -8.31 -11.22 1.10
N GLY A 61 -8.31 -9.97 1.56
CA GLY A 61 -9.46 -9.33 2.17
C GLY A 61 -10.66 -9.23 1.22
N GLU A 62 -10.42 -8.81 -0.02
CA GLU A 62 -11.46 -8.77 -1.06
C GLU A 62 -12.06 -10.15 -1.34
N LEU A 63 -11.20 -11.16 -1.46
CA LEU A 63 -11.64 -12.54 -1.66
C LEU A 63 -12.49 -13.04 -0.48
N CYS A 64 -12.15 -12.66 0.75
CA CYS A 64 -12.96 -12.98 1.93
C CYS A 64 -14.34 -12.32 1.90
N ILE A 65 -14.44 -11.08 1.40
CA ILE A 65 -15.71 -10.37 1.21
C ILE A 65 -16.54 -11.07 0.12
N LYS A 66 -15.93 -11.41 -1.02
CA LYS A 66 -16.59 -12.16 -2.11
C LYS A 66 -17.13 -13.51 -1.62
N LYS A 67 -16.31 -14.30 -0.89
CA LYS A 67 -16.73 -15.58 -0.30
C LYS A 67 -17.98 -15.44 0.57
N LYS A 68 -18.06 -14.41 1.42
CA LYS A 68 -19.26 -14.19 2.26
C LYS A 68 -20.52 -13.94 1.44
N ARG A 69 -20.40 -13.33 0.26
CA ARG A 69 -21.53 -13.02 -0.63
C ARG A 69 -21.93 -14.21 -1.50
N GLN A 70 -20.96 -14.92 -2.05
CA GLN A 70 -21.18 -15.99 -3.03
C GLN A 70 -21.21 -17.39 -2.41
N ARG A 71 -20.82 -17.56 -1.14
CA ARG A 71 -20.73 -18.83 -0.40
C ARG A 71 -19.81 -19.88 -1.02
N GLU A 72 -19.00 -19.51 -2.00
CA GLU A 72 -18.01 -20.38 -2.63
C GLU A 72 -16.59 -19.90 -2.29
N GLU A 73 -15.68 -20.85 -2.07
CA GLU A 73 -14.26 -20.57 -1.84
C GLU A 73 -13.49 -20.86 -3.14
N GLY A 74 -12.97 -19.81 -3.76
CA GLY A 74 -12.13 -19.95 -4.94
C GLY A 74 -10.72 -20.46 -4.61
N PRO A 75 -10.03 -21.08 -5.57
CA PRO A 75 -8.74 -21.75 -5.35
C PRO A 75 -7.64 -20.77 -4.88
N VAL A 76 -7.69 -19.51 -5.31
CA VAL A 76 -6.77 -18.46 -4.84
C VAL A 76 -6.96 -18.17 -3.34
N LEU A 77 -8.21 -18.12 -2.86
CA LEU A 77 -8.48 -17.88 -1.44
C LEU A 77 -8.02 -19.07 -0.58
N GLU A 78 -8.23 -20.30 -1.04
CA GLU A 78 -7.72 -21.50 -0.36
C GLU A 78 -6.19 -21.48 -0.27
N ARG A 79 -5.51 -21.17 -1.37
CA ARG A 79 -4.04 -21.08 -1.44
C ARG A 79 -3.49 -20.09 -0.42
N LEU A 80 -4.03 -18.86 -0.40
CA LEU A 80 -3.61 -17.83 0.54
C LEU A 80 -3.97 -18.19 2.00
N ARG A 81 -5.10 -18.86 2.23
CA ARG A 81 -5.45 -19.39 3.58
C ARG A 81 -4.48 -20.49 4.02
N GLY A 82 -4.06 -21.35 3.09
CA GLY A 82 -3.08 -22.39 3.35
C GLY A 82 -1.75 -21.82 3.85
N LEU A 83 -1.32 -20.65 3.37
CA LEU A 83 -0.14 -19.96 3.90
C LEU A 83 -0.29 -19.61 5.38
N ILE A 84 -1.47 -19.13 5.81
CA ILE A 84 -1.74 -18.80 7.22
C ILE A 84 -1.60 -20.04 8.10
N GLN A 85 -2.16 -21.18 7.66
CA GLN A 85 -2.17 -22.43 8.43
C GLN A 85 -0.79 -23.05 8.58
N ARG A 86 0.13 -22.80 7.64
CA ARG A 86 1.51 -23.33 7.70
C ARG A 86 2.34 -22.75 8.84
N GLY A 87 1.93 -21.60 9.41
CA GLY A 87 2.58 -20.98 10.56
C GLY A 87 3.97 -20.41 10.25
N ALA A 88 4.36 -19.32 10.94
CA ALA A 88 5.67 -18.69 10.73
C ALA A 88 6.77 -19.62 11.23
N ARG A 89 7.68 -20.03 10.34
CA ARG A 89 8.87 -20.82 10.71
C ARG A 89 9.85 -20.02 11.57
N SER A 90 9.87 -18.70 11.41
CA SER A 90 10.61 -17.74 12.24
C SER A 90 9.96 -16.35 12.12
N LEU A 91 10.05 -15.54 13.18
CA LEU A 91 9.58 -14.15 13.18
C LEU A 91 10.67 -13.24 12.65
N ASP A 92 10.45 -12.64 11.48
CA ASP A 92 11.31 -11.58 10.96
C ASP A 92 10.95 -10.25 11.62
N LEU A 93 11.83 -9.76 12.50
CA LEU A 93 11.62 -8.52 13.25
C LEU A 93 11.54 -7.28 12.34
N GLY A 94 12.25 -7.27 11.20
CA GLY A 94 12.21 -6.17 10.25
C GLY A 94 10.85 -6.09 9.56
N VAL A 95 10.32 -7.25 9.16
CA VAL A 95 8.96 -7.34 8.60
C VAL A 95 7.91 -6.94 9.64
N ALA A 96 8.05 -7.41 10.89
CA ALA A 96 7.13 -7.05 11.96
C ALA A 96 7.13 -5.54 12.23
N HIS A 97 8.31 -4.93 12.34
CA HIS A 97 8.49 -3.49 12.56
C HIS A 97 7.87 -2.66 11.43
N ALA A 98 8.20 -2.99 10.17
CA ALA A 98 7.68 -2.27 9.03
C ALA A 98 6.16 -2.46 8.86
N TYR A 99 5.65 -3.66 9.15
CA TYR A 99 4.21 -3.92 9.19
C TYR A 99 3.53 -3.08 10.28
N SER A 100 4.08 -3.03 11.50
CA SER A 100 3.55 -2.19 12.58
C SER A 100 3.54 -0.70 12.23
N GLN A 101 4.56 -0.19 11.53
CA GLN A 101 4.53 1.17 11.01
C GLN A 101 3.36 1.39 10.05
N TRP A 102 3.15 0.47 9.12
CA TRP A 102 2.01 0.56 8.20
C TRP A 102 0.67 0.50 8.96
N GLN A 103 0.54 -0.36 9.97
CA GLN A 103 -0.66 -0.43 10.82
C GLN A 103 -0.91 0.88 11.58
N CYS A 104 0.14 1.55 12.05
CA CYS A 104 0.02 2.88 12.65
C CYS A 104 -0.46 3.90 11.62
N CYS A 105 0.16 3.99 10.44
CA CYS A 105 -0.31 4.87 9.37
C CYS A 105 -1.76 4.59 8.97
N MET A 106 -2.17 3.33 8.97
CA MET A 106 -3.54 2.92 8.66
C MET A 106 -4.53 3.36 9.73
N ARG A 107 -4.19 3.23 11.02
CA ARG A 107 -5.00 3.76 12.11
C ARG A 107 -5.14 5.28 12.02
N ASP A 108 -4.04 5.99 11.87
CA ASP A 108 -4.06 7.45 11.81
C ASP A 108 -4.80 7.94 10.55
N GLY A 109 -4.70 7.21 9.44
CA GLY A 109 -5.48 7.45 8.23
C GLY A 109 -6.99 7.20 8.40
N LEU A 110 -7.40 6.21 9.20
CA LEU A 110 -8.80 6.01 9.56
C LEU A 110 -9.31 7.15 10.43
N ASP A 111 -8.55 7.54 11.46
CA ASP A 111 -8.91 8.64 12.35
C ASP A 111 -9.06 9.95 11.58
N LEU A 112 -8.15 10.22 10.63
CA LEU A 112 -8.25 11.36 9.71
C LEU A 112 -9.49 11.28 8.81
N ASN A 113 -9.78 10.10 8.24
CA ASN A 113 -10.96 9.89 7.40
C ASN A 113 -12.24 10.16 8.19
N GLN A 114 -12.32 9.70 9.43
CA GLN A 114 -13.45 9.94 10.33
C GLN A 114 -13.59 11.42 10.73
N LEU A 115 -12.47 12.07 11.07
CA LEU A 115 -12.43 13.50 11.40
C LEU A 115 -12.95 14.37 10.24
N LEU A 116 -12.62 13.98 9.01
CA LEU A 116 -13.09 14.63 7.77
C LEU A 116 -14.48 14.16 7.33
N CYS A 117 -15.23 13.48 8.21
CA CYS A 117 -16.58 12.98 7.96
C CYS A 117 -16.67 12.02 6.77
N LEU A 118 -15.76 11.04 6.73
CA LEU A 118 -15.74 9.90 5.81
C LEU A 118 -15.71 10.27 4.32
N PRO A 119 -14.71 11.04 3.84
CA PRO A 119 -14.55 11.34 2.42
C PRO A 119 -14.22 10.09 1.57
N LEU A 120 -13.68 9.03 2.19
CA LEU A 120 -13.51 7.71 1.56
C LEU A 120 -14.24 6.62 2.35
N PRO A 121 -14.75 5.57 1.66
CA PRO A 121 -15.31 4.41 2.34
C PRO A 121 -14.23 3.66 3.13
N GLU A 122 -14.56 3.24 4.36
CA GLU A 122 -13.63 2.48 5.18
C GLU A 122 -13.50 1.01 4.72
N PRO A 123 -12.30 0.42 4.74
CA PRO A 123 -12.11 -0.99 4.47
C PRO A 123 -12.56 -1.86 5.65
N GLN A 124 -12.80 -3.14 5.36
CA GLN A 124 -13.04 -4.13 6.41
C GLN A 124 -11.71 -4.50 7.13
N CYS A 125 -11.46 -3.85 8.26
CA CYS A 125 -10.22 -3.96 9.03
C CYS A 125 -9.89 -5.39 9.51
N ALA A 126 -10.91 -6.22 9.75
CA ALA A 126 -10.73 -7.60 10.22
C ALA A 126 -9.89 -8.48 9.27
N TRP A 127 -9.86 -8.14 7.98
CA TRP A 127 -9.07 -8.87 6.98
C TRP A 127 -7.76 -8.18 6.63
N LEU A 128 -7.68 -6.87 6.90
CA LEU A 128 -6.54 -6.00 6.64
C LEU A 128 -5.37 -6.29 7.60
N TYR A 129 -5.68 -6.67 8.85
CA TYR A 129 -4.72 -6.93 9.92
C TYR A 129 -4.38 -8.42 10.09
N LYS A 130 -3.97 -9.09 9.02
CA LYS A 130 -3.47 -10.48 9.10
C LYS A 130 -1.95 -10.54 9.00
N GLY A 131 -1.27 -10.18 10.08
CA GLY A 131 0.20 -10.20 10.15
C GLY A 131 0.80 -11.56 9.79
N THR A 132 0.19 -12.68 10.24
CA THR A 132 0.66 -14.02 9.88
C THR A 132 0.65 -14.26 8.37
N LEU A 133 -0.37 -13.77 7.65
CA LEU A 133 -0.40 -13.86 6.19
C LEU A 133 0.73 -13.04 5.55
N VAL A 134 0.90 -11.78 5.98
CA VAL A 134 1.92 -10.88 5.43
C VAL A 134 3.32 -11.45 5.63
N HIS A 135 3.63 -11.96 6.82
CA HIS A 135 4.93 -12.60 7.09
C HIS A 135 5.21 -13.80 6.19
N GLN A 136 4.21 -14.66 5.93
CA GLN A 136 4.37 -15.80 5.03
C GLN A 136 4.57 -15.36 3.60
N LEU A 137 3.80 -14.38 3.15
CA LEU A 137 3.92 -13.84 1.82
C LEU A 137 5.30 -13.24 1.60
N VAL A 138 5.83 -12.46 2.55
CA VAL A 138 7.20 -11.94 2.45
C VAL A 138 8.22 -13.08 2.34
N ALA A 139 8.08 -14.14 3.15
CA ALA A 139 8.97 -15.29 3.09
C ALA A 139 8.92 -15.99 1.72
N GLU A 140 7.73 -16.24 1.17
CA GLU A 140 7.56 -16.86 -0.15
C GLU A 140 8.10 -15.97 -1.28
N LEU A 141 7.81 -14.66 -1.23
CA LEU A 141 8.28 -13.69 -2.23
C LEU A 141 9.82 -13.60 -2.22
N ARG A 142 10.44 -13.61 -1.04
CA ARG A 142 11.91 -13.64 -0.91
C ARG A 142 12.52 -14.97 -1.36
N ARG A 143 11.76 -16.06 -1.38
CA ARG A 143 12.16 -17.35 -1.97
C ARG A 143 11.99 -17.41 -3.49
N GLY A 144 11.50 -16.33 -4.12
CA GLY A 144 11.33 -16.23 -5.56
C GLY A 144 9.94 -16.60 -6.07
N VAL A 145 8.97 -16.87 -5.20
CA VAL A 145 7.57 -17.01 -5.61
C VAL A 145 7.07 -15.66 -6.13
N THR A 146 6.36 -15.63 -7.25
CA THR A 146 5.83 -14.39 -7.80
C THR A 146 4.40 -14.13 -7.35
N PRO A 147 3.99 -12.87 -7.15
CA PRO A 147 2.59 -12.52 -6.86
C PRO A 147 1.63 -13.10 -7.90
N ASP A 148 1.98 -13.05 -9.18
CA ASP A 148 1.13 -13.61 -10.25
C ASP A 148 0.94 -15.12 -10.08
N SER A 149 1.98 -15.89 -9.72
CA SER A 149 1.88 -17.34 -9.46
C SER A 149 0.93 -17.68 -8.30
N LEU A 150 0.79 -16.77 -7.33
CA LEU A 150 -0.15 -16.93 -6.22
C LEU A 150 -1.59 -16.61 -6.64
N LEU A 151 -1.79 -15.88 -7.74
CA LEU A 151 -3.08 -15.36 -8.21
C LEU A 151 -3.56 -15.97 -9.55
N MET A 152 -2.80 -16.90 -10.15
CA MET A 152 -3.02 -17.42 -11.52
C MET A 152 -4.44 -17.97 -11.80
N GLU A 153 -5.15 -18.45 -10.79
CA GLU A 153 -6.45 -19.11 -10.96
C GLU A 153 -7.64 -18.15 -10.83
N ASP A 154 -7.38 -16.85 -10.64
CA ASP A 154 -8.41 -15.81 -10.65
C ASP A 154 -7.89 -14.52 -11.29
N SER A 155 -8.23 -14.33 -12.57
CA SER A 155 -7.90 -13.13 -13.35
C SER A 155 -8.31 -11.83 -12.64
N SER A 156 -9.41 -11.84 -11.87
CA SER A 156 -9.90 -10.66 -11.18
C SER A 156 -9.00 -10.24 -10.02
N SER A 157 -8.49 -11.19 -9.23
CA SER A 157 -7.52 -10.94 -8.17
C SER A 157 -6.18 -10.47 -8.70
N GLY A 158 -5.69 -11.09 -9.79
CA GLY A 158 -4.47 -10.66 -10.46
C GLY A 158 -4.56 -9.24 -11.00
N GLN A 159 -5.70 -8.87 -11.62
CA GLN A 159 -5.93 -7.52 -12.11
C GLN A 159 -6.00 -6.50 -10.97
N LEU A 160 -6.71 -6.82 -9.88
CA LEU A 160 -6.80 -5.94 -8.71
C LEU A 160 -5.41 -5.68 -8.10
N TYR A 161 -4.62 -6.74 -7.91
CA TYR A 161 -3.24 -6.61 -7.42
C TYR A 161 -2.41 -5.68 -8.31
N ARG A 162 -2.43 -5.90 -9.64
CA ARG A 162 -1.70 -5.07 -10.60
C ARG A 162 -2.18 -3.63 -10.63
N ALA A 163 -3.49 -3.39 -10.50
CA ALA A 163 -4.07 -2.05 -10.43
C ALA A 163 -3.57 -1.30 -9.19
N MET A 164 -3.60 -1.92 -8.00
CA MET A 164 -3.07 -1.31 -6.77
C MET A 164 -1.57 -1.06 -6.86
N LEU A 165 -0.79 -2.04 -7.34
CA LEU A 165 0.66 -1.87 -7.48
C LEU A 165 1.01 -0.76 -8.46
N GLY A 166 0.36 -0.72 -9.63
CA GLY A 166 0.57 0.32 -10.63
C GLY A 166 0.21 1.71 -10.11
N ALA A 167 -0.94 1.84 -9.43
CA ALA A 167 -1.35 3.08 -8.79
C ALA A 167 -0.30 3.61 -7.79
N ILE A 168 0.20 2.72 -6.93
CA ILE A 168 1.21 3.07 -5.92
C ILE A 168 2.54 3.43 -6.58
N LEU A 169 3.02 2.68 -7.58
CA LEU A 169 4.30 2.97 -8.22
C LEU A 169 4.26 4.30 -8.98
N ASN A 170 3.17 4.57 -9.71
CA ASN A 170 3.00 5.81 -10.45
C ASN A 170 2.95 7.04 -9.52
N SER A 171 2.42 6.90 -8.30
CA SER A 171 2.37 8.02 -7.34
C SER A 171 3.74 8.34 -6.72
N GLN A 172 4.69 7.41 -6.75
CA GLN A 172 6.06 7.66 -6.27
C GLN A 172 6.91 8.40 -7.32
N GLU A 173 6.62 8.21 -8.62
CA GLU A 173 7.41 8.83 -9.70
C GLU A 173 7.13 10.33 -9.83
N THR A 174 5.89 10.77 -9.60
CA THR A 174 5.45 12.16 -9.74
C THR A 174 6.17 13.15 -8.80
N GLU A 175 6.83 12.68 -7.74
CA GLU A 175 7.57 13.54 -6.80
C GLU A 175 9.04 13.74 -7.20
N THR A 176 9.67 12.78 -7.90
CA THR A 176 11.09 12.88 -8.28
C THR A 176 11.37 13.98 -9.31
N THR A 177 10.36 14.41 -10.05
CA THR A 177 10.46 15.43 -11.09
C THR A 177 10.16 16.85 -10.59
N GLY A 178 9.80 17.01 -9.30
CA GLY A 178 9.32 18.27 -8.72
C GLY A 178 10.36 19.13 -8.01
N GLN A 179 11.65 18.77 -8.04
CA GLN A 179 12.71 19.54 -7.38
C GLN A 179 13.24 20.63 -8.32
N PRO A 180 13.03 21.94 -8.06
CA PRO A 180 13.68 22.98 -8.84
C PRO A 180 15.13 23.07 -8.39
N ASP A 181 16.06 22.81 -9.31
CA ASP A 181 17.46 23.19 -9.16
C ASP A 181 17.52 24.69 -8.83
N GLY A 182 18.02 25.00 -7.64
CA GLY A 182 18.27 26.38 -7.22
C GLY A 182 19.36 27.03 -8.09
N PRO A 183 19.29 28.35 -8.33
CA PRO A 183 20.17 29.02 -9.27
C PRO A 183 21.62 29.11 -8.77
N SER A 184 22.54 28.95 -9.72
CA SER A 184 23.99 29.10 -9.61
C SER A 184 24.42 30.28 -8.74
N ALA A 185 25.28 29.98 -7.76
CA ALA A 185 26.09 31.00 -7.10
C ALA A 185 27.19 31.47 -8.06
N ASP A 186 26.94 32.61 -8.70
CA ASP A 186 27.98 33.48 -9.20
C ASP A 186 28.76 34.04 -8.01
N SER A 187 30.07 33.84 -7.97
CA SER A 187 30.96 34.49 -7.02
C SER A 187 32.24 34.85 -7.75
N GLY A 188 32.20 36.04 -8.35
CA GLY A 188 33.37 36.75 -8.81
C GLY A 188 34.35 36.96 -7.66
N ALA A 189 35.50 36.30 -7.76
CA ALA A 189 36.68 36.65 -6.97
C ALA A 189 37.62 37.47 -7.84
N GLY A 190 37.47 38.80 -7.75
CA GLY A 190 38.53 39.73 -8.10
C GLY A 190 39.62 39.67 -7.02
N GLY A 191 40.86 39.34 -7.42
CA GLY A 191 42.01 39.33 -6.52
C GLY A 191 43.32 39.22 -7.28
N ARG A 192 44.07 40.32 -7.32
CA ARG A 192 45.33 40.55 -8.05
C ARG A 192 46.53 39.75 -7.48
N ARG A 193 47.48 39.47 -8.41
CA ARG A 193 48.96 39.43 -8.29
C ARG A 193 49.57 38.46 -7.27
N PHE A 194 50.37 37.51 -7.75
CA PHE A 194 51.82 37.69 -8.02
C PHE A 194 52.20 36.93 -9.29
#